data_AF-A0A3D3XJ32-F1
#
_entry.id   AF-A0A3D3XJ32-F1
#
_cell.length_a   1.000
_cell.length_b   1.000
_cell.length_c   1.000
_cell.angle_alpha   90.00
_cell.angle_beta   90.00
_cell.angle_gamma   90.00
#
_symmetry.space_group_name_H-M   'P 1'
#
loop_
_entity.id
_entity.type
_entity.pdbx_description
1 polymer ?
#
loop_
_entity_poly.entity_id
_entity_poly.type
_entity_poly.pdbx_seq_one_letter_code
_entity_poly.pdbx_strand_id
1 'polypeptide(L)' 'MKGSHIWRSGKAKKKGGIGTHVTGITKRRFMPNLQRVKVIVDGEVKYMRVTAKAIKKGMITKAPKRTWKKSA' A
#
# COMPACT_ATOMS: atom_id res chain seq x y z
N MET A 1 -3.46 10.20 -11.40
CA MET A 1 -2.60 9.51 -12.38
C MET A 1 -3.44 8.45 -13.07
N LYS A 2 -3.59 8.49 -14.40
CA LYS A 2 -4.36 7.48 -15.16
C LYS A 2 -3.38 6.51 -15.79
N GLY A 3 -3.68 5.23 -15.66
CA GLY A 3 -2.91 4.13 -16.22
C GLY A 3 -3.80 2.91 -16.27
N SER A 4 -3.47 1.99 -17.16
CA SER A 4 -4.30 0.83 -17.47
C SER A 4 -3.53 -0.45 -17.12
N HIS A 5 -4.22 -1.46 -16.61
CA HIS A 5 -3.70 -2.82 -16.48
C HIS A 5 -4.19 -3.63 -17.67
N ILE A 6 -3.27 -4.14 -18.47
CA ILE A 6 -3.57 -4.94 -19.67
C ILE A 6 -3.39 -6.40 -19.30
N TRP A 7 -4.46 -7.18 -19.42
CA TRP A 7 -4.43 -8.62 -19.27
C TRP A 7 -4.08 -9.26 -20.60
N ARG A 8 -3.12 -10.18 -20.58
CA ARG A 8 -2.70 -10.93 -21.76
C ARG A 8 -2.85 -12.42 -21.49
N SER A 9 -3.35 -13.18 -22.47
CA SER A 9 -3.40 -14.64 -22.39
C SER A 9 -2.11 -15.27 -22.92
N GLY A 10 -1.81 -16.47 -22.41
CA GLY A 10 -0.61 -17.22 -22.77
C GLY A 10 0.65 -16.76 -22.03
N LYS A 11 1.75 -17.48 -22.28
CA LYS A 11 3.06 -17.14 -21.69
C LYS A 11 3.59 -15.85 -22.33
N ALA A 12 4.16 -14.98 -21.50
CA ALA A 12 4.84 -13.78 -21.97
C ALA A 12 6.00 -14.15 -22.92
N LYS A 13 6.32 -13.27 -23.88
CA LYS A 13 7.40 -13.50 -24.85
C LYS A 13 8.76 -13.81 -24.21
N LYS A 14 9.07 -13.13 -23.09
CA LYS A 14 10.26 -13.39 -22.27
C LYS A 14 10.34 -14.80 -21.67
N LYS A 15 9.23 -15.54 -21.62
CA LYS A 15 9.14 -16.92 -21.11
C LYS A 15 8.93 -17.94 -22.24
N GLY A 16 9.16 -17.56 -23.49
CA GLY A 16 9.03 -18.44 -24.66
C GLY A 16 7.60 -18.63 -25.20
N GLY A 17 6.64 -17.79 -24.82
CA GLY A 17 5.30 -17.77 -25.44
C GLY A 17 5.14 -16.64 -26.47
N ILE A 18 3.99 -16.58 -27.16
CA ILE A 18 3.70 -15.44 -28.07
C ILE A 18 3.38 -14.19 -27.24
N GLY A 19 2.50 -14.32 -26.23
CA GLY A 19 2.24 -13.30 -25.21
C GLY A 19 1.65 -11.98 -25.73
N THR A 20 1.06 -11.95 -26.93
CA THR A 20 0.51 -10.73 -27.54
C THR A 20 -1.00 -10.58 -27.37
N HIS A 21 -1.75 -11.68 -27.26
CA HIS A 21 -3.22 -11.65 -27.19
C HIS A 21 -3.72 -10.93 -25.92
N VAL A 22 -4.50 -9.87 -26.10
CA VAL A 22 -5.04 -9.04 -25.02
C VAL A 22 -6.45 -9.53 -24.67
N THR A 23 -6.67 -9.94 -23.43
CA THR A 23 -7.98 -10.43 -22.96
C THR A 23 -8.83 -9.34 -22.32
N GLY A 24 -8.21 -8.25 -21.85
CA GLY A 24 -8.97 -7.16 -21.25
C GLY A 24 -8.08 -6.01 -20.78
N ILE A 25 -8.69 -4.83 -20.66
CA ILE A 25 -8.04 -3.62 -20.18
C ILE A 25 -8.87 -3.05 -19.04
N THR A 26 -8.28 -2.97 -17.84
CA THR A 26 -8.93 -2.36 -16.67
C THR A 26 -8.17 -1.12 -16.22
N LYS A 27 -8.88 -0.11 -15.68
CA LYS A 27 -8.23 1.09 -15.13
C LYS A 27 -7.49 0.74 -13.84
N ARG A 28 -6.22 1.13 -13.74
CA ARG A 28 -5.43 1.00 -12.50
C ARG A 28 -5.74 2.14 -11.54
N ARG A 29 -5.91 1.83 -10.25
CA ARG A 29 -6.00 2.83 -9.18
C ARG A 29 -4.59 3.16 -8.67
N PHE A 30 -4.21 4.43 -8.72
CA PHE A 30 -2.95 4.92 -8.16
C PHE A 30 -3.25 5.53 -6.79
N MET A 31 -3.15 4.71 -5.75
CA MET A 31 -3.24 5.20 -4.38
C MET A 31 -1.87 5.79 -3.96
N PRO A 32 -1.81 6.89 -3.19
CA PRO A 32 -0.57 7.26 -2.51
C PRO A 32 -0.11 6.11 -1.60
N ASN A 33 1.18 6.08 -1.22
CA ASN A 33 1.75 5.09 -0.30
C ASN A 33 1.07 5.18 1.09
N LEU A 34 -0.11 4.57 1.20
CA LEU A 34 -0.96 4.53 2.38
C LEU A 34 -0.51 3.37 3.24
N GLN A 35 0.09 3.70 4.38
CA GLN A 35 0.55 2.76 5.37
C GLN A 35 -0.45 2.69 6.52
N ARG A 36 -0.77 1.49 6.99
CA ARG A 36 -1.63 1.29 8.15
C ARG A 36 -0.77 1.41 9.41
N VAL A 37 -0.94 2.48 10.17
CA VAL A 37 -0.12 2.78 11.36
C VAL A 37 -1.00 3.06 12.57
N LYS A 38 -0.47 2.80 13.78
CA LYS A 38 -1.10 3.24 15.03
C LYS A 38 -0.77 4.71 15.26
N VAL A 39 -1.80 5.51 15.44
CA VAL A 39 -1.74 6.96 15.59
C VAL A 39 -2.48 7.34 16.86
N ILE A 40 -1.98 8.36 17.56
CA ILE A 40 -2.74 9.01 18.63
C ILE A 40 -3.58 10.11 17.98
N VAL A 41 -4.90 9.96 18.04
CA VAL A 41 -5.85 10.99 17.60
C VAL A 41 -6.68 11.33 18.83
N ASP A 42 -6.60 12.59 19.27
CA ASP A 42 -7.35 13.11 20.43
C ASP A 42 -7.18 12.26 21.71
N GLY A 43 -5.96 11.75 21.95
CA GLY A 43 -5.62 10.94 23.13
C GLY A 43 -5.90 9.44 22.99
N GLU A 44 -6.65 9.02 21.97
CA GLU A 44 -6.95 7.61 21.71
C GLU A 44 -6.01 7.01 20.65
N VAL A 45 -5.58 5.76 20.87
CA VAL A 45 -4.76 5.03 19.90
C VAL A 45 -5.66 4.33 18.88
N LYS A 46 -5.63 4.79 17.63
CA LYS A 46 -6.41 4.23 16.52
C LYS A 46 -5.51 3.77 15.38
N TYR A 47 -5.99 2.81 14.60
CA TYR A 47 -5.37 2.44 13.33
C TYR A 47 -5.89 3.35 12.23
N MET A 48 -4.99 4.07 11.56
CA MET A 48 -5.35 4.93 10.44
C MET A 48 -4.47 4.60 9.23
N ARG A 49 -5.05 4.78 8.02
CA ARG A 49 -4.29 4.77 6.77
C ARG A 49 -3.68 6.14 6.55
N VAL A 50 -2.36 6.20 6.61
CA VAL A 50 -1.58 7.44 6.55
C VAL A 50 -0.68 7.42 5.33
N THR A 51 -0.55 8.55 4.63
CA THR A 51 0.44 8.66 3.54
C THR A 51 1.87 8.75 4.09
N ALA A 52 2.82 8.08 3.45
CA ALA A 52 4.23 8.14 3.86
C ALA A 52 4.79 9.59 3.93
N LYS A 53 4.27 10.50 3.10
CA LYS A 53 4.63 11.93 3.12
C LYS A 53 4.17 12.62 4.42
N ALA A 54 2.99 12.29 4.92
CA ALA A 54 2.49 12.82 6.20
C ALA A 54 3.32 12.30 7.38
N ILE A 55 3.75 11.03 7.34
CA ILE A 55 4.69 10.45 8.34
C ILE A 55 6.02 11.21 8.29
N LYS A 56 6.58 11.41 7.10
CA LYS A 56 7.86 12.11 6.91
C LYS A 56 7.81 13.56 7.40
N LYS A 57 6.68 14.24 7.21
CA LYS A 57 6.47 15.63 7.63
C LYS A 57 6.16 15.78 9.14
N GLY A 58 6.04 14.68 9.89
CA GLY A 58 5.72 14.75 11.31
C GLY A 58 4.30 15.25 11.62
N MET A 59 3.40 15.27 10.62
CA MET A 59 2.01 15.74 10.80
C MET A 59 1.18 14.76 11.65
N ILE A 60 1.75 13.61 12.00
CA ILE A 60 1.08 12.52 12.69
C ILE A 60 2.00 11.95 13.76
N THR A 61 1.51 11.92 15.00
CA THR A 61 2.19 11.29 16.14
C THR A 61 1.88 9.80 16.16
N LYS A 62 2.92 8.98 15.97
CA LYS A 62 2.79 7.52 16.11
C LYS A 62 2.54 7.16 17.58
N ALA A 63 1.72 6.14 17.80
CA ALA A 63 1.54 5.61 19.15
C ALA A 63 2.85 4.99 19.67
N PRO A 64 3.17 5.16 20.97
CA PRO A 64 4.34 4.54 21.58
C PRO A 64 4.27 3.02 21.44
N LYS A 65 5.42 2.41 21.18
CA LYS A 65 5.53 0.95 21.10
C LYS A 65 5.29 0.39 22.51
N ARG A 66 4.33 -0.52 22.67
CA ARG A 66 4.05 -1.17 23.96
C ARG A 66 5.30 -1.91 24.44
N THR A 67 5.88 -1.47 25.55
CA THR A 67 7.04 -2.10 26.22
C THR A 67 6.54 -3.02 27.33
N TRP A 68 5.85 -4.10 26.97
CA TRP A 68 5.49 -5.11 27.97
C TRP A 68 6.65 -6.08 28.16
N LYS A 69 7.11 -6.24 29.41
CA LYS A 69 8.04 -7.28 29.84
C LYS A 69 7.27 -8.23 30.76
N LYS A 70 7.37 -9.53 30.53
CA LYS A 70 6.85 -10.56 31.45
C LYS A 70 7.64 -10.46 32.75
N SER A 71 6.96 -10.36 33.90
CA SER A 71 7.64 -10.56 35.18
C SER A 71 8.18 -11.99 35.22
N ALA A 72 9.44 -12.13 35.64
CA ALA A 72 10.10 -13.42 35.79
C ALA A 72 9.28 -14.35 36.70
#